data_AF-A0A9D5VM36-F1
#
_entry.id   AF-A0A9D5VM36-F1
#
_cell.length_a   1.000
_cell.length_b   1.000
_cell.length_c   1.000
_cell.angle_alpha   90.00
_cell.angle_beta   90.00
_cell.angle_gamma   90.00
#
_symmetry.space_group_name_H-M   'P 1'
#
loop_
_entity.id
_entity.type
_entity.pdbx_description
1 polymer ?
#
loop_
_entity_poly.entity_id
_entity_poly.type
_entity_poly.pdbx_seq_one_letter_code
_entity_poly.pdbx_strand_id
1 'polypeptide(L)'
;MTKGPLSLTEICQKLKVTPGGGVKEYLSNLELARFISSYVPIKASELKYKKYKLFDEFIIFYYQQISPCSKLIDEDVPFILPLKIFA
;
A
#
# COMPACT_ATOMS: atom_id res chain seq x y z
N MET A 1 -4.43 7.00 -5.59
CA MET A 1 -5.72 7.03 -4.87
C MET A 1 -6.19 5.62 -4.58
N THR A 2 -6.16 5.19 -3.31
CA THR A 2 -6.56 3.83 -2.93
C THR A 2 -8.07 3.67 -3.08
N LYS A 3 -8.47 3.03 -4.18
CA LYS A 3 -9.82 2.53 -4.46
C LYS A 3 -10.20 1.49 -3.38
N GLY A 4 -10.71 1.95 -2.24
CA GLY A 4 -11.24 1.12 -1.15
C GLY A 4 -10.28 0.04 -0.61
N PRO A 5 -10.73 -0.73 0.37
CA PRO A 5 -10.01 -1.92 0.82
C PRO A 5 -10.03 -3.02 -0.25
N LEU A 6 -8.92 -3.74 -0.40
CA LEU A 6 -8.72 -4.74 -1.46
C LEU A 6 -8.49 -6.13 -0.86
N SER A 7 -9.03 -7.16 -1.50
CA SER A 7 -8.71 -8.55 -1.23
C SER A 7 -7.31 -8.93 -1.74
N LEU A 8 -6.78 -10.07 -1.28
CA LEU A 8 -5.53 -10.63 -1.78
C LEU A 8 -5.52 -10.74 -3.31
N THR A 9 -6.60 -11.26 -3.90
CA THR A 9 -6.72 -11.44 -5.35
C THR A 9 -6.65 -10.12 -6.10
N GLU A 10 -7.34 -9.09 -5.62
CA GLU A 10 -7.31 -7.75 -6.23
C GLU A 10 -5.93 -7.09 -6.10
N ILE A 11 -5.24 -7.29 -4.97
CA ILE A 11 -3.86 -6.81 -4.78
C ILE A 11 -2.93 -7.49 -5.78
N CYS A 12 -2.97 -8.83 -5.86
CA CYS A 12 -2.17 -9.61 -6.79
C CYS A 12 -2.42 -9.19 -8.26
N GLN A 13 -3.68 -9.00 -8.63
CA GLN A 13 -4.06 -8.57 -9.98
C GLN A 13 -3.50 -7.17 -10.31
N LYS A 14 -3.55 -6.22 -9.37
CA LYS A 14 -2.99 -4.88 -9.56
C LYS A 14 -1.47 -4.87 -9.65
N LEU A 15 -0.82 -5.69 -8.85
CA LEU A 15 0.64 -5.84 -8.83
C LEU A 15 1.15 -6.73 -9.98
N LYS A 16 0.25 -7.35 -10.75
CA LYS A 16 0.57 -8.33 -11.80
C LYS A 16 1.44 -9.48 -11.29
N VAL A 17 1.17 -9.94 -10.07
CA VAL A 17 1.85 -11.08 -9.45
C VAL A 17 0.88 -12.23 -9.23
N THR A 18 1.40 -13.46 -9.26
CA THR A 18 0.59 -14.65 -8.98
C THR A 18 0.23 -14.69 -7.49
N PRO A 19 -1.04 -14.93 -7.14
CA PRO A 19 -1.42 -15.15 -5.74
C PRO A 19 -0.73 -16.42 -5.21
N GLY A 20 -0.04 -16.29 -4.09
CA GLY A 20 0.74 -17.38 -3.51
C GLY A 20 1.12 -17.13 -2.05
N GLY A 21 1.88 -18.08 -1.47
CA GLY A 21 2.33 -18.03 -0.08
C GLY A 21 3.16 -16.78 0.25
N GLY A 22 4.12 -16.43 -0.61
CA GLY A 22 4.98 -15.27 -0.39
C GLY A 22 4.22 -13.94 -0.30
N VAL A 23 3.21 -13.72 -1.15
CA VAL A 23 2.39 -12.49 -1.07
C VAL A 23 1.60 -12.43 0.23
N LYS A 24 1.09 -13.57 0.71
CA LYS A 24 0.39 -13.64 2.00
C LYS A 24 1.33 -13.31 3.16
N GLU A 25 2.57 -13.80 3.10
CA GLU A 25 3.60 -13.52 4.10
C GLU A 25 3.95 -12.01 4.13
N TYR A 26 4.16 -11.39 2.97
CA TYR A 26 4.35 -9.95 2.89
C TYR A 26 3.18 -9.16 3.51
N LEU A 27 1.93 -9.51 3.16
CA LEU A 27 0.76 -8.85 3.74
C LEU A 27 0.66 -9.06 5.26
N SER A 28 1.01 -10.25 5.76
CA SER A 28 1.07 -10.52 7.20
C SER A 28 2.13 -9.65 7.88
N ASN A 29 3.32 -9.52 7.29
CA ASN A 29 4.40 -8.71 7.84
C ASN A 29 4.03 -7.22 7.84
N LEU A 30 3.40 -6.72 6.78
CA LEU A 30 2.91 -5.34 6.70
C LEU A 30 1.78 -5.07 7.71
N GLU A 31 0.93 -6.07 7.99
CA GLU A 31 -0.12 -5.96 9.00
C GLU A 31 0.46 -5.97 10.42
N LEU A 32 1.42 -6.86 10.71
CA LEU A 32 2.16 -6.90 11.97
C LEU A 32 2.93 -5.59 12.22
N ALA A 33 3.54 -5.04 11.18
CA ALA A 33 4.24 -3.76 11.22
C ALA A 33 3.30 -2.54 11.21
N ARG A 34 1.97 -2.74 11.27
CA ARG A 34 0.95 -1.69 11.33
C ARG A 34 0.86 -0.76 10.11
N PHE A 35 1.53 -1.07 9.01
CA PHE A 35 1.41 -0.32 7.76
C PHE A 35 0.04 -0.50 7.11
N ILE A 36 -0.51 -1.70 7.19
CA ILE A 36 -1.85 -2.03 6.71
C ILE A 36 -2.72 -2.59 7.83
N SER A 37 -4.03 -2.49 7.65
CA SER A 37 -5.03 -3.15 8.49
C SER A 37 -5.91 -4.02 7.63
N SER A 38 -6.52 -5.03 8.25
CA SER A 38 -7.48 -5.88 7.58
C SER A 38 -8.80 -5.96 8.32
N TYR A 39 -9.85 -6.35 7.59
CA TYR A 39 -11.14 -6.72 8.17
C TYR A 39 -11.82 -7.77 7.30
N VAL A 40 -12.75 -8.51 7.89
CA VAL A 40 -13.65 -9.43 7.18
C VAL A 40 -15.03 -8.76 7.08
N PRO A 41 -15.57 -8.52 5.88
CA PRO A 41 -16.90 -7.93 5.71
C PRO A 41 -17.97 -8.86 6.30
N ILE A 42 -18.95 -8.29 7.01
CA ILE A 42 -20.04 -9.05 7.67
C ILE A 42 -21.13 -9.50 6.66
N LYS A 43 -21.18 -8.92 5.46
CA LYS A 43 -22.21 -9.24 4.46
C LYS A 43 -22.05 -10.66 3.91
N ALA A 44 -23.15 -11.41 3.88
CA ALA A 44 -23.18 -12.85 3.55
C ALA A 44 -22.47 -13.24 2.24
N SER A 45 -22.46 -12.36 1.24
CA SER A 45 -21.79 -12.59 -0.05
C SER A 45 -20.26 -12.38 -0.02
N GLU A 46 -19.72 -11.71 1.00
CA GLU A 46 -18.30 -11.31 1.09
C GLU A 46 -17.56 -11.87 2.32
N LEU A 47 -18.26 -12.61 3.19
CA LEU A 47 -17.74 -13.17 4.45
C LEU A 47 -16.45 -13.99 4.33
N LYS A 48 -16.09 -14.43 3.12
CA LYS A 48 -14.93 -15.30 2.89
C LYS A 48 -13.64 -14.56 2.55
N TYR A 49 -13.70 -13.24 2.30
CA TYR A 49 -12.55 -12.52 1.78
C TYR A 49 -12.08 -11.42 2.72
N LYS A 50 -10.96 -11.68 3.39
CA LYS A 50 -10.19 -10.68 4.14
C LYS A 50 -9.80 -9.54 3.19
N LYS A 51 -10.16 -8.31 3.55
CA LYS A 51 -9.81 -7.09 2.81
C LYS A 51 -8.75 -6.31 3.58
N TYR A 52 -7.82 -5.71 2.85
CA TYR A 52 -6.68 -4.96 3.36
C TYR A 52 -6.79 -3.48 2.94
N LYS A 53 -6.37 -2.57 3.82
CA LYS A 53 -6.26 -1.14 3.53
C LYS A 53 -5.02 -0.56 4.20
N LEU A 54 -4.49 0.55 3.67
CA LEU A 54 -3.49 1.35 4.37
C LEU A 54 -4.05 1.78 5.73
N PHE A 55 -3.20 1.68 6.75
CA PHE A 55 -3.54 2.07 8.13
C PHE A 55 -2.62 3.18 8.64
N ASP A 56 -1.34 3.13 8.30
CA ASP A 56 -0.35 4.10 8.79
C ASP A 56 -0.66 5.53 8.30
N GLU A 57 -0.84 6.43 9.26
CA GLU A 57 -1.23 7.83 9.00
C GLU A 57 -0.14 8.61 8.26
N PHE A 58 1.13 8.33 8.55
CA PHE A 58 2.24 9.00 7.88
C PHE A 58 2.31 8.59 6.41
N ILE A 59 2.18 7.29 6.10
CA ILE A 59 2.15 6.79 4.73
C ILE A 59 0.94 7.37 3.97
N ILE A 60 -0.23 7.40 4.62
CA ILE A 60 -1.44 8.00 4.04
C ILE A 60 -1.20 9.47 3.72
N PHE A 61 -0.69 10.24 4.69
CA PHE A 61 -0.37 11.65 4.52
C PHE A 61 0.64 11.87 3.39
N TYR A 62 1.72 11.09 3.36
CA TYR A 62 2.74 11.17 2.32
C TYR A 62 2.14 11.01 0.93
N TYR A 63 1.35 9.95 0.69
CA TYR A 63 0.77 9.72 -0.62
C TYR A 63 -0.35 10.71 -0.99
N GLN A 64 -1.02 11.29 0.00
CA GLN A 64 -2.10 12.24 -0.26
C GLN A 64 -1.60 13.67 -0.48
N GLN A 65 -0.56 14.09 0.25
CA GLN A 65 -0.15 15.49 0.34
C GLN A 65 1.24 15.73 -0.26
N ILE A 66 2.20 14.81 -0.04
CA ILE A 66 3.60 15.02 -0.46
C ILE A 66 3.84 14.48 -1.87
N SER A 67 3.48 13.22 -2.13
CA SER A 67 3.73 12.55 -3.41
C SER A 67 3.22 13.33 -4.64
N PRO A 68 2.04 14.00 -4.62
CA PRO A 68 1.59 14.82 -5.74
C PRO A 68 2.50 16.01 -6.05
N CYS A 69 3.20 16.55 -5.05
CA CYS A 69 4.13 17.66 -5.17
C CYS A 69 5.57 17.22 -5.50
N SER A 70 5.83 15.91 -5.64
CA SER A 70 7.18 15.37 -5.88
C SER A 70 7.93 16.07 -7.01
N LYS A 71 7.26 16.39 -8.13
CA LYS A 71 7.89 17.10 -9.25
C LYS A 71 8.38 18.50 -8.88
N LEU A 72 7.62 19.23 -8.06
CA LEU A 72 8.03 20.56 -7.59
C LEU A 72 9.21 20.43 -6.61
N ILE A 73 9.18 19.42 -5.74
CA ILE A 73 10.26 19.14 -4.80
C ILE A 73 11.55 18.76 -5.55
N ASP A 74 11.45 17.96 -6.61
CA ASP A 74 12.61 17.53 -7.40
C ASP A 74 13.22 18.67 -8.23
N GLU A 75 12.42 19.69 -8.61
CA GLU A 75 12.87 20.85 -9.38
C GLU A 75 13.43 21.98 -8.50
N ASP A 76 12.88 22.19 -7.29
CA ASP A 76 13.27 23.28 -6.36
C ASP A 76 14.39 22.91 -5.36
N VAL A 77 14.93 21.68 -5.39
CA VAL A 77 15.98 21.24 -4.45
C VAL A 77 17.31 21.02 -5.19
N PRO A 78 18.23 22.01 -5.22
CA PRO A 78 19.53 21.85 -5.89
C PRO A 78 20.56 21.01 -5.12
N PHE A 79 20.26 20.48 -3.91
CA PHE A 79 21.32 20.03 -3.00
C PHE A 79 21.00 18.84 -2.09
N ILE A 80 20.21 17.85 -2.51
CA ILE A 80 20.18 16.56 -1.77
C ILE A 80 20.53 15.40 -2.72
N LEU A 81 21.83 15.21 -2.92
CA LEU A 81 22.43 13.94 -3.34
C LEU A 81 22.11 12.84 -2.30
N PRO A 82 22.11 11.53 -2.63
CA PRO A 82 21.48 10.84 -3.76
C PRO A 82 20.62 9.68 -3.23
N LEU A 83 19.30 9.83 -3.15
CA LEU A 83 18.39 8.68 -2.93
C LEU A 83 18.28 7.74 -4.15
N LYS A 84 18.95 8.09 -5.26
CA LYS A 84 19.06 7.30 -6.49
C LYS A 84 19.94 6.04 -6.37
N ILE A 85 20.47 5.70 -5.19
CA ILE A 85 21.30 4.51 -4.98
C ILE A 85 20.47 3.23 -4.70
N PHE A 86 19.20 3.35 -4.33
CA PHE A 86 18.37 2.20 -3.94
C PHE A 86 17.09 1.98 -4.79
N ALA A 87 17.02 2.58 -5.99
CA ALA A 87 15.90 2.39 -6.92
C ALA A 87 16.31 1.59 -8.15
#